data_AF-A0A966RUQ6-F1
#
_entry.id   AF-A0A966RUQ6-F1
#
_cell.length_a   1.000
_cell.length_b   1.000
_cell.length_c   1.000
_cell.angle_alpha   90.00
_cell.angle_beta   90.00
_cell.angle_gamma   90.00
#
_symmetry.space_group_name_H-M   'P 1'
#
loop_
_entity.id
_entity.type
_entity.pdbx_description
1 polymer ?
#
loop_
_entity_poly.entity_id
_entity_poly.type
_entity_poly.pdbx_seq_one_letter_code
_entity_poly.pdbx_strand_id
1 'polypeptide(L)'
;MKLRVVELLLVTTLPALFLAAGGVPPLGISLATLLGGTLAAGAANAFNMIIESDIDQLMDRTSKRPIVNKEVSENQAFAFA
;
A
#
# COMPACT_ATOMS: atom_id res chain seq x y z
N MET A 1 -6.35 4.13 1.82
CA MET A 1 -5.30 3.99 0.79
C MET A 1 -5.44 5.10 -0.26
N LYS A 2 -4.38 5.81 -0.61
CA LYS A 2 -4.39 6.74 -1.76
C LYS A 2 -4.00 5.97 -3.02
N LEU A 3 -4.97 5.65 -3.87
CA LEU A 3 -4.77 4.86 -5.10
C LEU A 3 -3.70 5.43 -6.03
N ARG A 4 -3.52 6.76 -6.09
CA ARG A 4 -2.47 7.40 -6.90
C ARG A 4 -1.04 6.98 -6.52
N VAL A 5 -0.78 6.66 -5.25
CA VAL A 5 0.57 6.23 -4.81
C VAL A 5 0.85 4.81 -5.31
N VAL A 6 -0.16 3.95 -5.26
CA VAL A 6 -0.07 2.58 -5.79
C VAL A 6 0.09 2.61 -7.30
N GLU A 7 -0.64 3.47 -7.99
CA GLU A 7 -0.50 3.66 -9.44
C GLU A 7 0.94 4.00 -9.84
N LEU A 8 1.57 4.97 -9.16
CA LEU A 8 2.97 5.31 -9.41
C LEU A 8 3.91 4.11 -9.24
N LEU A 9 3.68 3.29 -8.21
CA LEU A 9 4.45 2.06 -7.99
C LEU A 9 4.22 1.05 -9.12
N LEU A 10 2.97 0.80 -9.52
CA LEU A 10 2.63 -0.16 -10.58
C LEU A 10 3.19 0.26 -11.94
N VAL A 11 3.16 1.56 -12.26
CA VAL A 11 3.73 2.10 -13.50
C VAL A 11 5.24 1.85 -13.55
N THR A 12 5.96 1.99 -12.44
CA THR A 12 7.40 1.68 -12.40
C THR A 12 7.70 0.18 -12.44
N THR A 13 6.76 -0.65 -11.97
CA THR A 13 6.89 -2.11 -11.94
C THR A 13 6.79 -2.72 -13.34
N LEU A 14 5.99 -2.13 -14.23
CA LEU A 14 5.80 -2.64 -15.59
C LEU A 14 7.11 -2.67 -16.42
N PRO A 15 7.87 -1.57 -16.58
CA PRO A 15 9.15 -1.60 -17.30
C PRO A 15 10.15 -2.61 -16.72
N ALA A 16 10.18 -2.76 -15.39
CA ALA A 16 11.06 -3.73 -14.72
C ALA A 16 10.71 -5.17 -15.10
N LEU A 17 9.42 -5.51 -15.22
CA LEU A 17 8.95 -6.83 -15.67
C LEU A 17 9.37 -7.11 -17.12
N PHE A 18 9.25 -6.14 -18.02
CA PHE A 18 9.67 -6.29 -19.42
C PHE A 18 11.19 -6.47 -19.53
N LEU A 19 11.96 -5.69 -18.77
CA LEU A 19 13.41 -5.81 -18.72
C LEU A 19 13.84 -7.19 -18.20
N ALA A 20 13.21 -7.67 -17.11
CA ALA A 20 13.52 -8.97 -16.52
C ALA A 20 13.13 -10.14 -17.43
N ALA A 21 12.02 -10.03 -18.17
CA ALA A 21 11.59 -11.06 -19.11
C ALA A 21 12.38 -11.08 -20.43
N GLY A 22 13.18 -10.03 -20.70
CA GLY A 22 13.88 -9.90 -21.99
C GLY A 22 12.94 -9.76 -23.19
N GLY A 23 11.73 -9.21 -22.97
CA GLY A 23 10.65 -9.20 -23.94
C GLY A 23 9.29 -8.98 -23.28
N VAL A 24 8.22 -9.53 -23.87
CA VAL A 24 6.87 -9.43 -23.29
C VAL A 24 6.76 -10.42 -22.12
N PRO A 25 6.51 -9.95 -20.88
CA PRO A 25 6.38 -10.84 -19.74
C PRO A 25 5.10 -11.69 -19.84
N PRO A 26 5.10 -12.92 -19.29
CA PRO A 26 3.90 -13.75 -19.23
C PRO A 26 2.78 -13.05 -18.47
N LEU A 27 1.58 -12.99 -19.06
CA LEU A 27 0.43 -12.27 -18.50
C LEU A 27 0.09 -12.71 -17.07
N GLY A 28 0.18 -14.02 -16.77
CA GLY A 28 -0.08 -14.53 -15.42
C GLY A 28 0.88 -13.98 -14.37
N ILE A 29 2.18 -13.88 -14.70
CA ILE A 29 3.20 -13.32 -13.80
C ILE A 29 2.96 -11.83 -13.63
N SER A 30 2.71 -11.10 -14.74
CA SER A 30 2.44 -9.67 -14.67
C SER A 30 1.23 -9.36 -13.79
N LEU A 31 0.12 -10.08 -13.93
CA LEU A 31 -1.06 -9.91 -13.09
C LEU A 31 -0.77 -10.25 -11.62
N ALA A 32 -0.08 -11.35 -11.35
CA ALA A 32 0.30 -11.73 -9.99
C ALA A 32 1.19 -10.68 -9.34
N THR A 33 2.16 -10.12 -10.07
CA THR A 33 3.05 -9.05 -9.58
C THR A 33 2.29 -7.76 -9.31
N LEU A 34 1.39 -7.34 -10.19
CA LEU A 34 0.60 -6.11 -9.99
C LEU A 34 -0.36 -6.25 -8.80
N LEU A 35 -1.02 -7.40 -8.67
CA LEU A 35 -1.88 -7.69 -7.52
C LEU A 35 -1.07 -7.74 -6.22
N GLY A 36 0.03 -8.49 -6.20
CA GLY A 36 0.92 -8.57 -5.03
C GLY A 36 1.48 -7.20 -4.64
N GLY A 37 1.91 -6.39 -5.61
CA GLY A 37 2.40 -5.04 -5.38
C GLY A 37 1.33 -4.10 -4.82
N THR A 38 0.09 -4.22 -5.30
CA THR A 38 -1.06 -3.46 -4.79
C THR A 38 -1.36 -3.82 -3.34
N LEU A 39 -1.39 -5.12 -3.02
CA LEU A 39 -1.62 -5.62 -1.66
C LEU A 39 -0.49 -5.19 -0.72
N ALA A 40 0.77 -5.35 -1.13
CA ALA A 40 1.94 -4.92 -0.35
C ALA A 40 1.94 -3.41 -0.08
N ALA A 41 1.58 -2.59 -1.08
CA ALA A 41 1.45 -1.15 -0.89
C ALA A 41 0.29 -0.79 0.06
N GLY A 42 -0.82 -1.53 0.00
CA GLY A 42 -1.93 -1.41 0.94
C GLY A 42 -1.52 -1.71 2.37
N ALA A 43 -0.85 -2.85 2.59
CA ALA A 43 -0.30 -3.26 3.87
C ALA A 43 0.69 -2.24 4.44
N ALA A 44 1.63 -1.77 3.63
CA ALA A 44 2.60 -0.74 4.05
C ALA A 44 1.91 0.56 4.51
N ASN A 45 0.83 0.99 3.83
CA ASN A 45 0.06 2.15 4.27
C ASN A 45 -0.68 1.89 5.59
N ALA A 46 -1.20 0.68 5.80
CA ALA A 46 -1.84 0.29 7.06
C ALA A 46 -0.82 0.27 8.20
N PHE A 47 0.36 -0.34 7.99
CA PHE A 47 1.45 -0.31 8.96
C PHE A 47 1.90 1.11 9.29
N ASN A 48 2.05 2.00 8.30
CA ASN A 48 2.37 3.40 8.57
C ASN A 48 1.35 4.05 9.50
N MET A 49 0.05 3.76 9.33
CA MET A 49 -1.01 4.28 10.20
C MET A 49 -0.99 3.67 11.61
N ILE A 50 -0.67 2.38 11.75
CA ILE A 50 -0.55 1.70 13.04
C ILE A 50 0.63 2.26 13.83
N ILE A 51 1.79 2.37 13.19
CA ILE A 51 3.04 2.80 13.84
C ILE A 51 2.98 4.29 14.20
N GLU A 52 2.35 5.12 13.38
CA GLU A 52 2.25 6.57 13.58
C GLU A 52 1.03 7.00 14.41
N SER A 53 0.20 6.07 14.91
CA SER A 53 -1.12 6.38 15.49
C SER A 53 -1.07 7.44 16.61
N ASP A 54 -0.08 7.37 17.49
CA ASP A 54 0.12 8.31 18.59
C ASP A 54 0.62 9.69 18.12
N ILE A 55 1.47 9.72 17.09
CA ILE A 55 2.01 10.96 16.54
C ILE A 55 0.96 11.66 15.67
N ASP A 56 0.18 10.89 14.92
CA ASP A 56 -0.91 11.39 14.09
C ASP A 56 -1.99 12.10 14.91
N GLN A 57 -2.21 11.68 16.17
CA GLN A 57 -3.11 12.37 17.11
C GLN A 57 -2.71 13.84 17.35
N LEU A 58 -1.41 14.14 17.29
CA LEU A 58 -0.85 15.47 17.58
C LEU A 58 -0.74 16.35 16.33
N MET A 59 -1.13 15.85 15.15
CA MET A 59 -0.92 16.51 13.86
C MET A 59 -2.23 16.98 13.23
N ASP A 60 -2.37 18.27 12.93
CA ASP A 60 -3.59 18.84 12.29
C ASP A 60 -3.97 18.15 10.97
N ARG A 61 -2.98 17.68 10.22
CA ARG A 61 -3.18 17.03 8.92
C ARG A 61 -3.67 15.57 9.05
N THR A 62 -3.30 14.86 10.10
CA THR A 62 -3.48 13.40 10.21
C THR A 62 -4.25 12.95 11.45
N SER A 63 -4.63 13.88 12.32
CA SER A 63 -5.50 13.67 13.48
C SER A 63 -6.88 13.12 13.11
N LYS A 64 -7.30 13.27 11.85
CA LYS A 64 -8.57 12.73 11.33
C LYS A 64 -8.46 11.33 10.72
N ARG A 65 -7.32 10.64 10.85
CA ARG A 65 -7.17 9.27 10.33
C ARG A 65 -8.11 8.31 11.11
N PRO A 66 -8.71 7.30 10.47
CA PRO A 66 -9.67 6.40 11.11
C PRO A 66 -9.12 5.66 12.34
N ILE A 67 -7.82 5.32 12.34
CA ILE A 67 -7.16 4.63 13.45
C ILE A 67 -7.01 5.53 14.69
N VAL A 68 -6.78 6.83 14.47
CA VAL A 68 -6.69 7.86 15.51
C VAL A 68 -8.04 8.07 16.17
N ASN A 69 -9.10 8.13 15.36
CA ASN A 69 -10.48 8.29 15.82
C ASN A 69 -11.10 6.99 16.38
N LYS A 70 -10.34 5.89 16.44
CA LYS A 70 -10.80 4.56 16.87
C LYS A 70 -11.98 4.00 16.06
N GLU A 71 -12.18 4.50 14.84
CA GLU A 71 -13.13 3.92 13.88
C GLU A 71 -12.63 2.56 13.36
N VAL A 72 -11.30 2.37 13.37
CA VAL A 72 -10.61 1.11 13.08
C VAL A 72 -9.65 0.83 14.23
N SER A 73 -9.72 -0.38 14.82
CA SER A 73 -8.76 -0.75 15.87
C SER A 73 -7.40 -1.12 15.29
N GLU A 74 -6.34 -0.96 16.08
CA GLU A 74 -4.99 -1.38 15.66
C GLU A 74 -4.93 -2.85 15.28
N ASN A 75 -5.66 -3.72 16.00
CA ASN A 75 -5.75 -5.15 15.67
C ASN A 75 -6.43 -5.41 14.32
N GLN A 76 -7.46 -4.64 13.97
CA GLN A 76 -8.12 -4.74 12.66
C GLN A 76 -7.20 -4.24 11.54
N ALA A 77 -6.51 -3.13 11.76
CA ALA A 77 -5.53 -2.60 10.83
C ALA A 77 -4.36 -3.58 10.64
N PHE A 78 -3.92 -4.23 11.72
CA PHE A 78 -2.85 -5.23 11.70
C PHE A 78 -3.28 -6.51 10.99
N ALA A 79 -4.52 -6.97 11.19
CA ALA A 79 -5.04 -8.14 10.47
C ALA A 79 -5.26 -7.89 8.97
N PHE A 80 -5.45 -6.63 8.58
CA PHE A 80 -5.55 -6.22 7.17
C PHE A 80 -4.17 -6.15 6.49
N ALA A 81 -3.13 -5.80 7.24
CA ALA A 81 -1.77 -5.58 6.75
C ALA A 81 -0.99 -6.89 6.59
#